data_AF-A0A2V6UAD7-F1
#
_entry.id   AF-A0A2V6UAD7-F1
#
_cell.length_a   1.000
_cell.length_b   1.000
_cell.length_c   1.000
_cell.angle_alpha   90.00
_cell.angle_beta   90.00
_cell.angle_gamma   90.00
#
_symmetry.space_group_name_H-M   'P 1'
#
loop_
_entity.id
_entity.type
_entity.pdbx_description
1 polymer ?
#
loop_
_entity_poly.entity_id
_entity_poly.type
_entity_poly.pdbx_seq_one_letter_code
_entity_poly.pdbx_strand_id
1 'polypeptide(L)'
;MARAAARLMHGVWRVFATYIAAVAGIFAASGMAIVTLKSIFPDTPDQALLQSLPALIAGSLASSFALFFTLLAIVQPTTPAALRLLPGWESGRALGVMVLGMLALGQMLDSLTWLVGLGERGSMVIVRRVLETAVGPDLFGAVVVFGVIAAAAEELFFRGYMQTRLAEAWGPSRAIVVTAACFGVLHVDISGVHMVLAFAMGLYLGAVVERTGSVLPAIVCHIVNNVVYTLQTAFAGTLQDRRTNAVVAAACALLFVLCLAWLRRAAPPGTTTTTV
;
A
#
# COMPACT_ATOMS: atom_id res chain seq x y z
N MET A 1 35.97 6.82 -9.64
CA MET A 1 34.58 7.12 -10.02
C MET A 1 33.88 5.95 -10.74
N ALA A 2 34.44 5.35 -11.80
CA ALA A 2 33.80 4.24 -12.53
C ALA A 2 33.44 2.99 -11.67
N ARG A 3 34.31 2.57 -10.74
CA ARG A 3 34.04 1.43 -9.83
C ARG A 3 32.90 1.69 -8.83
N ALA A 4 32.69 2.95 -8.43
CA ALA A 4 31.60 3.32 -7.52
C ALA A 4 30.25 3.34 -8.26
N ALA A 5 30.23 3.89 -9.48
CA ALA A 5 29.06 3.85 -10.36
C ALA A 5 28.66 2.41 -10.71
N ALA A 6 29.62 1.54 -11.03
CA ALA A 6 29.36 0.12 -11.26
C ALA A 6 28.75 -0.57 -10.03
N ARG A 7 29.28 -0.33 -8.83
CA ARG A 7 28.72 -0.90 -7.58
C ARG A 7 27.28 -0.44 -7.32
N LEU A 8 26.98 0.84 -7.56
CA LEU A 8 25.63 1.38 -7.43
C LEU A 8 24.67 0.74 -8.44
N MET A 9 25.06 0.63 -9.70
CA MET A 9 24.24 0.00 -10.75
C MET A 9 23.99 -1.49 -10.50
N HIS A 10 24.98 -2.23 -9.99
CA HIS A 10 24.80 -3.61 -9.55
C HIS A 10 23.83 -3.70 -8.36
N GLY A 11 23.85 -2.72 -7.45
CA GLY A 11 22.87 -2.60 -6.36
C GLY A 11 21.44 -2.43 -6.88
N VAL A 12 21.24 -1.55 -7.85
CA VAL A 12 19.93 -1.32 -8.48
C VAL A 12 19.39 -2.57 -9.18
N TRP A 13 20.21 -3.29 -9.95
CA TRP A 13 19.75 -4.52 -10.60
C TRP A 13 19.29 -5.58 -9.61
N ARG A 14 19.97 -5.68 -8.46
CA ARG A 14 19.53 -6.58 -7.38
C ARG A 14 18.16 -6.19 -6.84
N VAL A 15 17.86 -4.90 -6.70
CA VAL A 15 16.53 -4.44 -6.25
C VAL A 15 15.43 -4.92 -7.19
N PHE A 16 15.60 -4.76 -8.50
CA PHE A 16 14.61 -5.24 -9.47
C PHE A 16 14.55 -6.77 -9.54
N ALA A 17 15.69 -7.46 -9.48
CA ALA A 17 15.70 -8.92 -9.41
C ALA A 17 14.95 -9.43 -8.16
N THR A 18 15.13 -8.78 -7.02
CA THR A 18 14.39 -9.07 -5.78
C THR A 18 12.90 -8.76 -5.92
N TYR A 19 12.52 -7.67 -6.58
CA TYR A 19 11.12 -7.37 -6.89
C TYR A 19 10.49 -8.47 -7.77
N ILE A 20 11.16 -8.91 -8.84
CA ILE A 20 10.68 -10.00 -9.70
C ILE A 20 10.58 -11.32 -8.92
N ALA A 21 11.55 -11.63 -8.08
CA ALA A 21 11.51 -12.81 -7.22
C ALA A 21 10.33 -12.76 -6.23
N ALA A 22 10.06 -11.58 -5.64
CA ALA A 22 8.92 -11.38 -4.75
C ALA A 22 7.59 -11.56 -5.50
N VAL A 23 7.46 -10.98 -6.69
CA VAL A 23 6.27 -11.15 -7.55
C VAL A 23 6.04 -12.62 -7.90
N ALA A 24 7.09 -13.34 -8.31
CA ALA A 24 7.01 -14.78 -8.58
C ALA A 24 6.61 -15.57 -7.32
N GLY A 25 7.17 -15.21 -6.16
CA GLY A 25 6.82 -15.77 -4.86
C GLY A 25 5.34 -15.54 -4.50
N ILE A 26 4.80 -14.36 -4.78
CA ILE A 26 3.38 -14.04 -4.57
C ILE A 26 2.51 -14.96 -5.43
N PHE A 27 2.78 -15.07 -6.73
CA PHE A 27 2.00 -15.96 -7.61
C PHE A 27 2.06 -17.42 -7.15
N ALA A 28 3.25 -17.91 -6.76
CA ALA A 28 3.41 -19.27 -6.27
C ALA A 28 2.64 -19.50 -4.95
N ALA A 29 2.79 -18.58 -3.98
CA ALA A 29 2.12 -18.69 -2.68
C ALA A 29 0.60 -18.57 -2.79
N SER A 30 0.10 -17.62 -3.58
CA SER A 30 -1.34 -17.46 -3.83
C SER A 30 -1.91 -18.66 -4.60
N GLY A 31 -1.17 -19.24 -5.56
CA GLY A 31 -1.56 -20.47 -6.24
C GLY A 31 -1.70 -21.65 -5.28
N MET A 32 -0.74 -21.84 -4.36
CA MET A 32 -0.84 -22.85 -3.31
C MET A 32 -2.04 -22.61 -2.40
N ALA A 33 -2.28 -21.35 -2.00
CA ALA A 33 -3.43 -20.99 -1.17
C ALA A 33 -4.76 -21.36 -1.85
N ILE A 34 -4.90 -21.14 -3.16
CA ILE A 34 -6.08 -21.53 -3.93
C ILE A 34 -6.24 -23.06 -3.97
N VAL A 35 -5.15 -23.80 -4.21
CA VAL A 35 -5.18 -25.28 -4.20
C VAL A 35 -5.61 -25.82 -2.83
N THR A 36 -5.06 -25.25 -1.75
CA THR A 36 -5.45 -25.62 -0.38
C THR A 36 -6.93 -25.31 -0.13
N LEU A 37 -7.41 -24.13 -0.51
CA LEU A 37 -8.83 -23.79 -0.38
C LEU A 37 -9.72 -24.75 -1.18
N LYS A 38 -9.32 -25.13 -2.39
CA LYS A 38 -10.09 -26.09 -3.20
C LYS A 38 -10.15 -27.47 -2.55
N SER A 39 -9.10 -27.87 -1.83
CA SER A 39 -9.11 -29.14 -1.07
C SER A 39 -10.04 -29.10 0.15
N ILE A 40 -10.25 -27.92 0.74
CA ILE A 40 -11.16 -27.72 1.88
C ILE A 40 -12.61 -27.60 1.40
N PHE A 41 -12.83 -26.97 0.23
CA PHE A 41 -14.14 -26.71 -0.35
C PHE A 41 -14.28 -27.36 -1.74
N PRO A 42 -14.24 -28.70 -1.85
CA PRO A 42 -14.17 -29.40 -3.13
C PRO A 42 -15.40 -29.14 -4.02
N ASP A 43 -16.58 -29.04 -3.41
CA ASP A 43 -17.85 -28.89 -4.10
C ASP A 43 -18.16 -27.45 -4.54
N THR A 44 -17.36 -26.47 -4.11
CA THR A 44 -17.56 -25.06 -4.48
C THR A 44 -17.01 -24.80 -5.89
N PRO A 45 -17.79 -24.22 -6.82
CA PRO A 45 -17.30 -23.84 -8.14
C PRO A 45 -16.09 -22.88 -8.05
N ASP A 46 -15.11 -23.05 -8.94
CA ASP A 46 -13.84 -22.32 -8.84
C ASP A 46 -14.02 -20.80 -8.86
N GLN A 47 -14.95 -20.29 -9.67
CA GLN A 47 -15.26 -18.86 -9.72
C GLN A 47 -15.83 -18.35 -8.39
N ALA A 48 -16.74 -19.10 -7.77
CA ALA A 48 -17.32 -18.74 -6.48
C ALA A 48 -16.28 -18.80 -5.36
N LEU A 49 -15.39 -19.79 -5.41
CA LEU A 49 -14.28 -19.93 -4.46
C LEU A 49 -13.33 -18.74 -4.56
N LEU A 50 -12.92 -18.33 -5.77
CA LEU A 50 -12.02 -17.19 -6.00
C LEU A 50 -12.65 -15.84 -5.60
N GLN A 51 -13.98 -15.76 -5.57
CA GLN A 51 -14.73 -14.57 -5.16
C GLN A 51 -15.25 -14.68 -3.72
N SER A 52 -14.62 -15.52 -2.89
CA SER A 52 -15.01 -15.73 -1.50
C SER A 52 -14.09 -14.99 -0.52
N LEU A 53 -14.59 -14.73 0.69
CA LEU A 53 -13.79 -14.14 1.76
C LEU A 53 -12.58 -15.01 2.16
N PRO A 54 -12.70 -16.34 2.29
CA PRO A 54 -11.54 -17.20 2.51
C PRO A 54 -10.45 -17.04 1.45
N ALA A 55 -10.81 -16.89 0.17
CA ALA A 55 -9.83 -16.65 -0.90
C ALA A 55 -9.15 -15.29 -0.78
N LEU A 56 -9.89 -14.23 -0.45
CA LEU A 56 -9.30 -12.90 -0.20
C LEU A 56 -8.29 -12.95 0.96
N ILE A 57 -8.67 -13.58 2.08
CA ILE A 57 -7.82 -13.70 3.28
C ILE A 57 -6.59 -14.55 2.96
N ALA A 58 -6.77 -15.74 2.39
CA ALA A 58 -5.66 -16.65 2.10
C ALA A 58 -4.70 -16.06 1.06
N GLY A 59 -5.24 -15.39 0.03
CA GLY A 59 -4.44 -14.69 -0.98
C GLY A 59 -3.62 -13.55 -0.38
N SER A 60 -4.23 -12.72 0.47
CA SER A 60 -3.56 -11.60 1.17
C SER A 60 -2.48 -12.09 2.12
N LEU A 61 -2.74 -13.19 2.85
CA LEU A 61 -1.76 -13.78 3.75
C LEU A 61 -0.58 -14.37 2.98
N ALA A 62 -0.87 -15.09 1.90
CA ALA A 62 0.14 -15.69 1.03
C ALA A 62 1.06 -14.64 0.39
N SER A 63 0.49 -13.55 -0.14
CA SER A 63 1.27 -12.46 -0.72
C SER A 63 2.13 -11.74 0.33
N SER A 64 1.57 -11.49 1.51
CA SER A 64 2.28 -10.88 2.65
C SER A 64 3.49 -11.70 3.08
N PHE A 65 3.32 -13.03 3.20
CA PHE A 65 4.42 -13.92 3.52
C PHE A 65 5.46 -14.00 2.41
N ALA A 66 5.05 -14.04 1.14
CA ALA A 66 5.98 -14.01 0.02
C ALA A 66 6.86 -12.75 0.03
N LEU A 67 6.27 -11.58 0.25
CA LEU A 67 7.00 -10.31 0.41
C LEU A 67 7.97 -10.38 1.61
N PHE A 68 7.47 -10.80 2.77
CA PHE A 68 8.25 -10.82 4.01
C PHE A 68 9.42 -11.81 3.95
N PHE A 69 9.21 -13.04 3.48
CA PHE A 69 10.28 -14.03 3.37
C PHE A 69 11.29 -13.68 2.27
N THR A 70 10.84 -13.07 1.16
CA THR A 70 11.77 -12.54 0.15
C THR A 70 12.64 -11.44 0.74
N LEU A 71 12.07 -10.56 1.56
CA LEU A 71 12.81 -9.51 2.25
C LEU A 71 13.85 -10.12 3.21
N LEU A 72 13.46 -11.10 4.03
CA LEU A 72 14.38 -11.78 4.94
C LEU A 72 15.49 -12.52 4.20
N ALA A 73 15.23 -13.13 3.06
CA ALA A 73 16.25 -13.84 2.30
C ALA A 73 17.33 -12.90 1.73
N ILE A 74 16.97 -11.63 1.45
CA ILE A 74 17.84 -10.69 0.73
C ILE A 74 18.48 -9.65 1.67
N VAL A 75 17.74 -9.17 2.66
CA VAL A 75 18.21 -8.14 3.59
C VAL A 75 18.86 -8.81 4.79
N GLN A 76 20.18 -8.93 4.75
CA GLN A 76 20.99 -9.53 5.80
C GLN A 76 22.16 -8.60 6.18
N PRO A 77 22.34 -8.24 7.47
CA PRO A 77 21.45 -8.53 8.60
C PRO A 77 20.16 -7.68 8.58
N THR A 78 19.04 -8.26 9.01
CA THR A 78 17.75 -7.56 9.12
C THR A 78 17.73 -6.63 10.34
N THR A 79 18.36 -5.47 10.22
CA THR A 79 18.35 -4.46 11.30
C THR A 79 17.20 -3.46 11.10
N PRO A 80 16.63 -2.89 12.17
CA PRO A 80 15.62 -1.84 12.06
C PRO A 80 16.07 -0.65 11.20
N ALA A 81 17.34 -0.27 11.31
CA ALA A 81 17.91 0.81 10.50
C ALA A 81 17.94 0.48 9.00
N ALA A 82 18.24 -0.77 8.62
CA ALA A 82 18.29 -1.20 7.23
C ALA A 82 16.95 -1.12 6.50
N LEU A 83 15.84 -1.09 7.26
CA LEU A 83 14.47 -0.98 6.75
C LEU A 83 13.81 0.34 7.15
N ARG A 84 14.57 1.32 7.66
CA ARG A 84 14.05 2.62 8.15
C ARG A 84 12.91 2.47 9.18
N LEU A 85 13.04 1.50 10.08
CA LEU A 85 12.10 1.24 11.17
C LEU A 85 12.42 2.00 12.46
N LEU A 86 13.46 2.83 12.46
CA LEU A 86 13.73 3.73 13.58
C LEU A 86 12.75 4.91 13.51
N PRO A 87 12.11 5.28 14.64
CA PRO A 87 11.26 6.46 14.67
C PRO A 87 12.05 7.71 14.25
N GLY A 88 11.48 8.49 13.33
CA GLY A 88 11.88 9.86 13.04
C GLY A 88 11.09 10.86 13.89
N TRP A 89 10.71 11.99 13.29
CA TRP A 89 10.02 13.09 13.99
C TRP A 89 8.48 13.01 13.96
N GLU A 90 7.95 11.98 13.31
CA GLU A 90 6.53 11.69 13.05
C GLU A 90 5.63 11.40 14.26
N SER A 91 5.72 12.14 15.37
CA SER A 91 4.83 11.92 16.52
C SER A 91 3.68 12.93 16.60
N GLY A 92 2.61 12.52 17.32
CA GLY A 92 1.48 13.38 17.66
C GLY A 92 0.77 13.97 16.44
N ARG A 93 0.79 15.30 16.33
CA ARG A 93 0.04 16.04 15.30
C ARG A 93 0.50 15.72 13.87
N ALA A 94 1.80 15.52 13.66
CA ALA A 94 2.34 15.24 12.33
C ALA A 94 1.80 13.93 11.77
N LEU A 95 1.81 12.86 12.59
CA LEU A 95 1.24 11.57 12.21
C LEU A 95 -0.27 11.68 11.95
N GLY A 96 -1.00 12.42 12.79
CA GLY A 96 -2.44 12.65 12.58
C GLY A 96 -2.73 13.33 11.24
N VAL A 97 -1.94 14.33 10.85
CA VAL A 97 -2.09 15.00 9.54
C VAL A 97 -1.72 14.07 8.38
N MET A 98 -0.70 13.21 8.54
CA MET A 98 -0.32 12.23 7.52
C MET A 98 -1.43 11.17 7.32
N VAL A 99 -2.01 10.67 8.41
CA VAL A 99 -3.13 9.72 8.36
C VAL A 99 -4.37 10.37 7.76
N LEU A 100 -4.70 11.60 8.16
CA LEU A 100 -5.84 12.34 7.61
C LEU A 100 -5.67 12.61 6.11
N GLY A 101 -4.45 12.97 5.68
CA GLY A 101 -4.11 13.11 4.28
C GLY A 101 -4.28 11.80 3.51
N MET A 102 -3.87 10.66 4.11
CA MET A 102 -4.05 9.34 3.48
C MET A 102 -5.53 8.99 3.30
N LEU A 103 -6.35 9.16 4.33
CA LEU A 103 -7.78 8.90 4.27
C LEU A 103 -8.49 9.81 3.27
N ALA A 104 -8.12 11.09 3.23
CA ALA A 104 -8.64 12.03 2.25
C ALA A 104 -8.25 11.63 0.82
N LEU A 105 -7.00 11.22 0.58
CA LEU A 105 -6.55 10.72 -0.72
C LEU A 105 -7.33 9.45 -1.12
N GLY A 106 -7.43 8.46 -0.23
CA GLY A 106 -8.14 7.20 -0.49
C GLY A 106 -9.61 7.43 -0.84
N GLN A 107 -10.34 8.20 -0.04
CA GLN A 107 -11.75 8.51 -0.29
C GLN A 107 -11.95 9.37 -1.55
N MET A 108 -11.07 10.34 -1.81
CA MET A 108 -11.10 11.13 -3.05
C MET A 108 -10.95 10.21 -4.28
N LEU A 109 -9.97 9.31 -4.25
CA LEU A 109 -9.71 8.39 -5.34
C LEU A 109 -10.87 7.42 -5.57
N ASP A 110 -11.43 6.82 -4.52
CA ASP A 110 -12.62 5.97 -4.63
C ASP A 110 -13.79 6.72 -5.25
N SER A 111 -14.12 7.92 -4.75
CA SER A 111 -15.20 8.74 -5.31
C SER A 111 -14.95 9.14 -6.77
N LEU A 112 -13.70 9.42 -7.16
CA LEU A 112 -13.35 9.69 -8.55
C LEU A 112 -13.67 8.50 -9.45
N THR A 113 -13.44 7.25 -9.00
CA THR A 113 -13.79 6.06 -9.80
C THR A 113 -15.27 6.01 -10.14
N TRP A 114 -16.15 6.38 -9.20
CA TRP A 114 -17.60 6.47 -9.43
C TRP A 114 -17.96 7.59 -10.41
N LEU A 115 -17.30 8.75 -10.30
CA LEU A 115 -17.57 9.90 -11.18
C LEU A 115 -17.18 9.66 -12.63
N VAL A 116 -16.13 8.86 -12.87
CA VAL A 116 -15.66 8.50 -14.22
C VAL A 116 -16.24 7.20 -14.77
N GLY A 117 -17.15 6.54 -14.03
CA GLY A 117 -17.81 5.30 -14.46
C GLY A 117 -16.92 4.05 -14.39
N LEU A 118 -15.91 4.07 -13.54
CA LEU A 118 -14.97 2.96 -13.29
C LEU A 118 -15.21 2.26 -11.94
N GLY A 119 -16.09 2.79 -11.07
CA GLY A 119 -16.36 2.25 -9.73
C GLY A 119 -16.89 0.81 -9.71
N GLU A 120 -17.50 0.36 -10.82
CA GLU A 120 -17.99 -1.02 -11.01
C GLU A 120 -17.06 -1.90 -11.85
N ARG A 121 -15.78 -1.54 -11.98
CA ARG A 121 -14.81 -2.29 -12.78
C ARG A 121 -13.65 -2.83 -11.95
N GLY A 122 -13.10 -3.94 -12.43
CA GLY A 122 -11.84 -4.46 -11.91
C GLY A 122 -11.94 -5.27 -10.62
N SER A 123 -10.77 -5.58 -10.06
CA SER A 123 -10.64 -6.39 -8.86
C SER A 123 -11.27 -5.74 -7.62
N MET A 124 -11.36 -4.42 -7.59
CA MET A 124 -11.95 -3.68 -6.46
C MET A 124 -13.43 -3.99 -6.25
N VAL A 125 -14.16 -4.38 -7.29
CA VAL A 125 -15.56 -4.84 -7.18
C VAL A 125 -15.64 -6.15 -6.42
N ILE A 126 -14.71 -7.07 -6.69
CA ILE A 126 -14.66 -8.37 -6.02
C ILE A 126 -14.36 -8.16 -4.54
N VAL A 127 -13.33 -7.35 -4.24
CA VAL A 127 -12.97 -7.00 -2.87
C VAL A 127 -14.17 -6.37 -2.14
N ARG A 128 -14.85 -5.42 -2.78
CA ARG A 128 -16.03 -4.75 -2.19
C ARG A 128 -17.15 -5.72 -1.85
N ARG A 129 -17.58 -6.55 -2.81
CA ARG A 129 -18.64 -7.54 -2.59
C ARG A 129 -18.30 -8.53 -1.49
N VAL A 130 -17.04 -8.99 -1.46
CA VAL A 130 -16.56 -9.91 -0.43
C VAL A 130 -16.64 -9.25 0.95
N LEU A 131 -16.19 -8.00 1.08
CA LEU A 131 -16.20 -7.26 2.34
C LEU A 131 -17.61 -6.85 2.80
N GLU A 132 -18.53 -6.55 1.87
CA GLU A 132 -19.95 -6.26 2.18
C GLU A 132 -20.65 -7.44 2.86
N THR A 133 -20.17 -8.67 2.64
CA THR A 133 -20.71 -9.89 3.29
C THR A 133 -20.00 -10.26 4.59
N ALA A 134 -18.90 -9.59 4.94
CA ALA A 134 -18.06 -9.97 6.08
C ALA A 134 -18.66 -9.44 7.39
N VAL A 135 -18.87 -10.34 8.36
CA VAL A 135 -19.39 -10.00 9.71
C VAL A 135 -18.68 -10.81 10.81
N GLY A 136 -18.73 -10.35 12.05
CA GLY A 136 -18.21 -11.12 13.20
C GLY A 136 -16.75 -11.58 13.03
N PRO A 137 -16.43 -12.87 13.23
CA PRO A 137 -15.06 -13.41 13.08
C PRO A 137 -14.45 -13.20 11.68
N ASP A 138 -15.29 -13.26 10.65
CA ASP A 138 -14.88 -13.11 9.25
C ASP A 138 -14.42 -11.67 8.96
N LEU A 139 -15.18 -10.68 9.44
CA LEU A 139 -14.79 -9.27 9.37
C LEU A 139 -13.51 -9.01 10.17
N PHE A 140 -13.38 -9.60 11.36
CA PHE A 140 -12.16 -9.50 12.16
C PHE A 140 -10.94 -10.06 11.41
N GLY A 141 -11.09 -11.23 10.78
CA GLY A 141 -10.05 -11.83 9.94
C GLY A 141 -9.66 -10.92 8.77
N ALA A 142 -10.64 -10.32 8.08
CA ALA A 142 -10.40 -9.37 7.00
C ALA A 142 -9.62 -8.14 7.49
N VAL A 143 -10.03 -7.54 8.61
CA VAL A 143 -9.34 -6.37 9.21
C VAL A 143 -7.90 -6.70 9.58
N VAL A 144 -7.65 -7.85 10.20
CA VAL A 144 -6.30 -8.24 10.62
C VAL A 144 -5.42 -8.57 9.40
N VAL A 145 -5.90 -9.39 8.48
CA VAL A 145 -5.05 -9.89 7.39
C VAL A 145 -4.93 -8.87 6.26
N PHE A 146 -6.04 -8.39 5.72
CA PHE A 146 -6.06 -7.43 4.62
C PHE A 146 -5.78 -6.00 5.10
N GLY A 147 -6.34 -5.62 6.25
CA GLY A 147 -6.15 -4.29 6.82
C GLY A 147 -4.75 -4.06 7.41
N VAL A 148 -4.24 -5.01 8.19
CA VAL A 148 -3.01 -4.82 8.98
C VAL A 148 -1.80 -5.52 8.35
N ILE A 149 -1.87 -6.85 8.17
CA ILE A 149 -0.70 -7.66 7.78
C ILE A 149 -0.24 -7.32 6.36
N ALA A 150 -1.17 -7.27 5.39
CA ALA A 150 -0.85 -6.93 4.01
C ALA A 150 -0.23 -5.54 3.89
N ALA A 151 -0.88 -4.52 4.46
CA ALA A 151 -0.37 -3.16 4.46
C ALA A 151 1.05 -3.07 5.06
N ALA A 152 1.29 -3.73 6.20
CA ALA A 152 2.62 -3.72 6.82
C ALA A 152 3.68 -4.42 5.96
N ALA A 153 3.38 -5.60 5.41
CA ALA A 153 4.31 -6.36 4.57
C ALA A 153 4.68 -5.59 3.29
N GLU A 154 3.70 -4.94 2.68
CA GLU A 154 3.90 -4.08 1.51
C GLU A 154 4.79 -2.87 1.83
N GLU A 155 4.51 -2.13 2.90
CA GLU A 155 5.35 -0.97 3.27
C GLU A 155 6.78 -1.38 3.61
N LEU A 156 6.98 -2.50 4.30
CA LEU A 156 8.31 -3.03 4.59
C LEU A 156 9.10 -3.35 3.31
N PHE A 157 8.47 -4.01 2.35
CA PHE A 157 9.12 -4.38 1.09
C PHE A 157 9.36 -3.15 0.20
N PHE A 158 8.32 -2.37 -0.07
CA PHE A 158 8.38 -1.29 -1.04
C PHE A 158 9.11 -0.07 -0.47
N ARG A 159 8.81 0.36 0.76
CA ARG A 159 9.38 1.61 1.31
C ARG A 159 10.62 1.33 2.14
N GLY A 160 10.58 0.29 2.97
CA GLY A 160 11.72 -0.12 3.79
C GLY A 160 12.90 -0.58 2.95
N TYR A 161 12.67 -1.42 1.95
CA TYR A 161 13.73 -1.94 1.09
C TYR A 161 13.84 -1.24 -0.27
N MET A 162 12.85 -1.40 -1.15
CA MET A 162 13.00 -1.01 -2.56
C MET A 162 13.27 0.50 -2.72
N GLN A 163 12.43 1.35 -2.12
CA GLN A 163 12.59 2.80 -2.15
C GLN A 163 13.90 3.24 -1.51
N THR A 164 14.25 2.72 -0.33
CA THR A 164 15.51 3.05 0.35
C THR A 164 16.72 2.79 -0.55
N ARG A 165 16.80 1.61 -1.17
CA ARG A 165 17.91 1.23 -2.06
C ARG A 165 17.95 2.04 -3.35
N LEU A 166 16.78 2.33 -3.93
CA LEU A 166 16.71 3.17 -5.12
C LEU A 166 17.06 4.63 -4.80
N ALA A 167 16.71 5.13 -3.60
CA ALA A 167 17.03 6.50 -3.18
C ALA A 167 18.54 6.68 -3.00
N GLU A 168 19.25 5.68 -2.46
CA GLU A 168 20.71 5.66 -2.36
C GLU A 168 21.40 5.80 -3.73
N ALA A 169 20.79 5.25 -4.81
CA ALA A 169 21.39 5.24 -6.15
C ALA A 169 20.91 6.39 -7.06
N TRP A 170 19.64 6.77 -6.98
CA TRP A 170 18.97 7.66 -7.93
C TRP A 170 18.41 8.94 -7.31
N GLY A 171 18.50 9.07 -5.99
CA GLY A 171 17.91 10.15 -5.22
C GLY A 171 16.42 9.93 -4.89
N PRO A 172 15.90 10.65 -3.88
CA PRO A 172 14.58 10.38 -3.30
C PRO A 172 13.42 10.47 -4.29
N SER A 173 13.36 11.52 -5.12
CA SER A 173 12.23 11.76 -6.03
C SER A 173 12.05 10.66 -7.06
N ARG A 174 13.14 10.15 -7.64
CA ARG A 174 13.10 9.05 -8.62
C ARG A 174 12.72 7.74 -7.95
N ALA A 175 13.26 7.48 -6.75
CA ALA A 175 12.94 6.29 -5.98
C ALA A 175 11.45 6.22 -5.63
N ILE A 176 10.83 7.34 -5.19
CA ILE A 176 9.39 7.41 -4.92
C ILE A 176 8.59 7.02 -6.16
N VAL A 177 8.86 7.64 -7.31
CA VAL A 177 8.09 7.41 -8.54
C VAL A 177 8.23 5.96 -9.03
N VAL A 178 9.45 5.43 -9.05
CA VAL A 178 9.70 4.08 -9.54
C VAL A 178 9.13 3.03 -8.59
N THR A 179 9.33 3.17 -7.29
CA THR A 179 8.74 2.26 -6.31
C THR A 179 7.21 2.31 -6.35
N ALA A 180 6.61 3.50 -6.46
CA ALA A 180 5.16 3.63 -6.61
C ALA A 180 4.66 2.96 -7.89
N ALA A 181 5.40 3.06 -9.00
CA ALA A 181 5.05 2.37 -10.24
C ALA A 181 5.10 0.85 -10.09
N CYS A 182 6.17 0.30 -9.48
CA CYS A 182 6.27 -1.12 -9.18
C CYS A 182 5.19 -1.60 -8.21
N PHE A 183 4.81 -0.77 -7.24
CA PHE A 183 3.69 -1.03 -6.35
C PHE A 183 2.37 -1.08 -7.12
N GLY A 184 2.10 -0.11 -8.01
CA GLY A 184 0.94 -0.12 -8.89
C GLY A 184 0.89 -1.37 -9.79
N VAL A 185 2.01 -1.74 -10.43
CA VAL A 185 2.08 -2.90 -11.33
C VAL A 185 1.76 -4.20 -10.59
N LEU A 186 2.11 -4.32 -9.30
CA LEU A 186 1.74 -5.50 -8.50
C LEU A 186 0.21 -5.65 -8.37
N HIS A 187 -0.53 -4.55 -8.48
CA HIS A 187 -1.99 -4.48 -8.38
C HIS A 187 -2.67 -4.43 -9.76
N VAL A 188 -1.97 -4.81 -10.82
CA VAL A 188 -2.53 -4.82 -12.17
C VAL A 188 -3.70 -5.80 -12.26
N ASP A 189 -4.81 -5.30 -12.80
CA ASP A 189 -6.00 -6.08 -13.11
C ASP A 189 -6.45 -5.76 -14.53
N ILE A 190 -7.50 -6.44 -15.01
CA ILE A 190 -8.03 -6.24 -16.37
C ILE A 190 -8.47 -4.78 -16.62
N SER A 191 -8.93 -4.09 -15.57
CA SER A 191 -9.43 -2.72 -15.68
C SER A 191 -8.33 -1.65 -15.64
N GLY A 192 -7.16 -1.98 -15.08
CA GLY A 192 -6.09 -1.04 -14.77
C GLY A 192 -6.40 -0.07 -13.62
N VAL A 193 -7.61 -0.10 -13.07
CA VAL A 193 -8.06 0.86 -12.04
C VAL A 193 -7.24 0.70 -10.77
N HIS A 194 -7.13 -0.54 -10.26
CA HIS A 194 -6.43 -0.80 -9.00
C HIS A 194 -4.95 -0.40 -9.08
N MET A 195 -4.29 -0.65 -10.22
CA MET A 195 -2.92 -0.20 -10.47
C MET A 195 -2.76 1.32 -10.34
N VAL A 196 -3.67 2.11 -10.91
CA VAL A 196 -3.61 3.58 -10.85
C VAL A 196 -3.86 4.08 -9.43
N LEU A 197 -4.81 3.48 -8.71
CA LEU A 197 -5.09 3.80 -7.31
C LEU A 197 -3.88 3.52 -6.42
N ALA A 198 -3.30 2.31 -6.55
CA ALA A 198 -2.11 1.90 -5.82
C ALA A 198 -0.91 2.79 -6.16
N PHE A 199 -0.71 3.17 -7.42
CA PHE A 199 0.32 4.12 -7.81
C PHE A 199 0.18 5.47 -7.10
N ALA A 200 -1.02 6.05 -7.09
CA ALA A 200 -1.29 7.35 -6.46
C ALA A 200 -1.07 7.31 -4.94
N MET A 201 -1.56 6.26 -4.26
CA MET A 201 -1.25 6.00 -2.84
C MET A 201 0.25 5.79 -2.64
N GLY A 202 0.90 5.11 -3.58
CA GLY A 202 2.34 4.84 -3.60
C GLY A 202 3.19 6.09 -3.54
N LEU A 203 2.84 7.10 -4.35
CA LEU A 203 3.51 8.39 -4.36
C LEU A 203 3.39 9.10 -3.01
N TYR A 204 2.20 9.08 -2.40
CA TYR A 204 1.97 9.73 -1.11
C TYR A 204 2.77 9.05 0.01
N LEU A 205 2.65 7.73 0.14
CA LEU A 205 3.36 6.97 1.17
C LEU A 205 4.88 7.08 1.01
N GLY A 206 5.38 7.02 -0.23
CA GLY A 206 6.79 7.23 -0.50
C GLY A 206 7.29 8.62 -0.10
N ALA A 207 6.50 9.66 -0.37
CA ALA A 207 6.80 11.03 0.06
C ALA A 207 6.77 11.19 1.59
N VAL A 208 5.84 10.50 2.27
CA VAL A 208 5.80 10.45 3.75
C VAL A 208 7.11 9.88 4.29
N VAL A 209 7.56 8.72 3.78
CA VAL A 209 8.80 8.07 4.24
C VAL A 209 10.04 8.93 4.03
N GLU A 210 10.16 9.61 2.89
CA GLU A 210 11.30 10.52 2.67
C GLU A 210 11.25 11.76 3.56
N ARG A 211 10.06 12.24 3.90
CA ARG A 211 9.91 13.40 4.78
C ARG A 211 10.23 13.06 6.24
N THR A 212 9.89 11.85 6.68
CA THR A 212 10.03 11.43 8.08
C THR A 212 11.37 10.74 8.35
N GLY A 213 11.98 10.16 7.32
CA GLY A 213 13.15 9.29 7.48
C GLY A 213 12.79 7.86 7.85
N SER A 214 11.49 7.56 8.02
CA SER A 214 10.98 6.37 8.69
C SER A 214 9.79 5.77 7.95
N VAL A 215 9.71 4.44 7.93
CA VAL A 215 8.62 3.67 7.30
C VAL A 215 7.41 3.54 8.22
N LEU A 216 7.58 3.73 9.54
CA LEU A 216 6.50 3.56 10.51
C LEU A 216 5.26 4.44 10.20
N PRO A 217 5.40 5.72 9.82
CA PRO A 217 4.24 6.55 9.44
C PRO A 217 3.50 6.02 8.21
N ALA A 218 4.23 5.49 7.22
CA ALA A 218 3.62 4.92 6.03
C ALA A 218 2.88 3.62 6.36
N ILE A 219 3.45 2.76 7.21
CA ILE A 219 2.77 1.58 7.76
C ILE A 219 1.46 2.00 8.44
N VAL A 220 1.51 2.98 9.34
CA VAL A 220 0.30 3.46 10.05
C VAL A 220 -0.72 4.04 9.07
N CYS A 221 -0.31 4.89 8.13
CA CYS A 221 -1.21 5.46 7.12
C CYS A 221 -1.89 4.38 6.28
N HIS A 222 -1.12 3.40 5.81
CA HIS A 222 -1.64 2.32 4.97
C HIS A 222 -2.57 1.39 5.76
N ILE A 223 -2.19 0.99 6.98
CA ILE A 223 -3.05 0.18 7.85
C ILE A 223 -4.37 0.91 8.12
N VAL A 224 -4.31 2.18 8.54
CA VAL A 224 -5.52 2.94 8.86
C VAL A 224 -6.40 3.09 7.62
N ASN A 225 -5.81 3.34 6.45
CA ASN A 225 -6.56 3.38 5.19
C ASN A 225 -7.29 2.07 4.91
N ASN A 226 -6.60 0.93 4.97
CA ASN A 226 -7.21 -0.36 4.63
C ASN A 226 -8.24 -0.79 5.68
N VAL A 227 -7.99 -0.54 6.97
CA VAL A 227 -8.95 -0.81 8.03
C VAL A 227 -10.20 0.05 7.87
N VAL A 228 -10.06 1.36 7.67
CA VAL A 228 -11.21 2.26 7.44
C VAL A 228 -11.98 1.84 6.19
N TYR A 229 -11.30 1.57 5.08
CA TYR A 229 -11.96 1.09 3.86
C TYR A 229 -12.73 -0.22 4.09
N THR A 230 -12.13 -1.16 4.82
CA THR A 230 -12.75 -2.46 5.14
C THR A 230 -14.01 -2.29 5.99
N LEU A 231 -13.92 -1.51 7.08
CA LEU A 231 -15.04 -1.28 7.98
C LEU A 231 -16.15 -0.46 7.31
N GLN A 232 -15.79 0.58 6.55
CA GLN A 232 -16.75 1.39 5.79
C GLN A 232 -17.52 0.52 4.79
N THR A 233 -16.81 -0.33 4.05
CA THR A 233 -17.44 -1.24 3.08
C THR A 233 -18.37 -2.25 3.76
N ALA A 234 -17.94 -2.85 4.88
CA ALA A 234 -18.74 -3.85 5.60
C ALA A 234 -19.99 -3.25 6.27
N PHE A 235 -19.93 -2.03 6.80
CA PHE A 235 -21.04 -1.45 7.59
C PHE A 235 -21.89 -0.43 6.84
N ALA A 236 -21.30 0.36 5.96
CA ALA A 236 -21.99 1.45 5.26
C ALA A 236 -22.21 1.15 3.77
N GLY A 237 -21.69 0.02 3.27
CA GLY A 237 -21.66 -0.26 1.85
C GLY A 237 -20.87 0.83 1.12
N THR A 238 -21.29 1.14 -0.11
CA THR A 238 -20.54 2.08 -0.93
C THR A 238 -21.38 3.19 -1.54
N LEU A 239 -20.79 4.37 -1.65
CA LEU A 239 -21.44 5.55 -2.20
C LEU A 239 -21.55 5.39 -3.71
N GLN A 240 -22.75 5.12 -4.22
CA GLN A 240 -23.00 4.99 -5.66
C GLN A 240 -23.52 6.28 -6.29
N ASP A 241 -24.15 7.16 -5.50
CA ASP A 241 -24.73 8.40 -6.00
C ASP A 241 -23.66 9.36 -6.53
N ARG A 242 -23.86 9.83 -7.77
CA ARG A 242 -22.88 10.66 -8.47
C ARG A 242 -22.73 12.05 -7.84
N ARG A 243 -23.83 12.65 -7.33
CA ARG A 243 -23.78 13.98 -6.71
C ARG A 243 -23.03 13.93 -5.38
N THR A 244 -23.33 12.93 -4.56
CA THR A 244 -22.66 12.68 -3.29
C THR A 244 -21.17 12.43 -3.51
N ASN A 245 -20.80 11.58 -4.48
CA ASN A 245 -19.40 11.36 -4.82
C ASN A 245 -18.69 12.63 -5.31
N ALA A 246 -19.37 13.53 -6.04
CA ALA A 246 -18.78 14.80 -6.46
C ALA A 246 -18.45 15.70 -5.26
N VAL A 247 -19.39 15.82 -4.32
CA VAL A 247 -19.20 16.61 -3.09
C VAL A 247 -18.10 16.01 -2.22
N VAL A 248 -18.13 14.69 -2.00
CA VAL A 248 -17.12 13.98 -1.20
C VAL A 248 -15.74 14.08 -1.83
N ALA A 249 -15.62 13.86 -3.15
CA ALA A 249 -14.35 14.00 -3.86
C ALA A 249 -13.77 15.43 -3.72
N ALA A 250 -14.60 16.46 -3.87
CA ALA A 250 -14.16 17.85 -3.73
C ALA A 250 -13.71 18.18 -2.29
N ALA A 251 -14.48 17.74 -1.29
CA ALA A 251 -14.15 17.94 0.12
C ALA A 251 -12.86 17.22 0.51
N CYS A 252 -12.70 15.98 0.10
CA CYS A 252 -11.50 15.18 0.34
C CYS A 252 -10.28 15.74 -0.43
N ALA A 253 -10.46 16.23 -1.66
CA ALA A 253 -9.38 16.89 -2.40
C ALA A 253 -8.88 18.15 -1.67
N LEU A 254 -9.80 19.00 -1.20
CA LEU A 254 -9.47 20.18 -0.41
C LEU A 254 -8.73 19.78 0.87
N LEU A 255 -9.25 18.82 1.62
CA LEU A 255 -8.63 18.35 2.86
C LEU A 255 -7.22 17.79 2.60
N PHE A 256 -7.05 16.98 1.56
CA PHE A 256 -5.75 16.46 1.16
C PHE A 256 -4.74 17.58 0.85
N VAL A 257 -5.16 18.59 0.08
CA VAL A 257 -4.32 19.76 -0.22
C VAL A 257 -3.96 20.53 1.05
N LEU A 258 -4.90 20.71 1.98
CA LEU A 258 -4.64 21.37 3.27
C LEU A 258 -3.64 20.57 4.12
N CYS A 259 -3.78 19.24 4.17
CA CYS A 259 -2.81 18.35 4.83
C CYS A 259 -1.42 18.47 4.20
N LEU A 260 -1.31 18.47 2.87
CA LEU A 260 -0.04 18.65 2.17
C LEU A 260 0.57 20.04 2.43
N ALA A 261 -0.23 21.09 2.41
CA ALA A 261 0.22 22.45 2.70
C ALA A 261 0.73 22.59 4.14
N TRP A 262 0.03 21.98 5.10
CA TRP A 262 0.46 21.92 6.49
C TRP A 262 1.77 21.14 6.63
N LEU A 263 1.83 19.93 6.04
CA LEU A 263 3.02 19.09 6.09
C LEU A 263 4.21 19.81 5.51
N ARG A 264 4.08 20.48 4.36
CA ARG A 264 5.16 21.27 3.74
C ARG A 264 5.75 22.32 4.68
N ARG A 265 4.94 22.98 5.50
CA ARG A 265 5.35 23.99 6.47
C ARG A 265 5.91 23.39 7.77
N ALA A 266 5.49 22.18 8.12
CA ALA A 266 6.01 21.48 9.30
C ALA A 266 7.48 21.09 9.06
N ALA A 267 8.39 21.69 9.82
CA ALA A 267 9.81 21.38 9.79
C ALA A 267 10.13 20.24 10.76
N PRO A 268 11.11 19.36 10.46
CA PRO A 268 11.65 18.42 11.44
C PRO A 268 12.18 19.21 12.65
N PRO A 269 11.89 18.79 13.89
CA PRO A 269 12.45 19.40 15.10
C PRO A 269 13.98 19.48 15.00
N GLY A 270 14.55 20.66 15.23
CA GLY A 270 16.01 20.89 15.18
C GLY A 270 16.57 21.43 13.87
N THR A 271 15.74 21.66 12.84
CA THR A 271 16.12 22.47 11.68
C THR A 271 15.96 23.96 11.99
N THR A 272 16.83 24.50 12.84
CA THR A 272 17.00 25.95 12.92
C THR A 272 17.55 26.42 11.59
N THR A 273 16.70 27.07 10.79
CA THR A 273 17.13 27.85 9.63
C THR A 273 18.16 28.85 10.11
N THR A 274 19.44 28.56 9.91
CA THR A 274 20.50 29.54 10.08
C THR A 274 20.40 30.45 8.86
N THR A 275 19.53 31.45 8.92
CA THR A 275 19.58 32.59 8.01
C THR A 275 20.87 33.34 8.34
N VAL A 276 21.89 33.15 7.50
CA VAL A 276 23.01 34.08 7.32
C VAL A 276 22.64 35.01 6.18
#